data_AF-A0A822H1J3-F1
#
_entry.id   AF-A0A822H1J3-F1
#
_cell.length_a   1.000
_cell.length_b   1.000
_cell.length_c   1.000
_cell.angle_alpha   90.00
_cell.angle_beta   90.00
_cell.angle_gamma   90.00
#
_symmetry.space_group_name_H-M   'P 1'
#
loop_
_entity.id
_entity.type
_entity.pdbx_description
1 polymer ?
#
loop_
_entity_poly.entity_id
_entity_poly.type
_entity_poly.pdbx_seq_one_letter_code
_entity_poly.pdbx_strand_id
1 'polypeptide(L)'
;GLDFDEANDDLYISNYDGHSITKWKIGETQGAFIAGTVGQNGNSSTHFFHPSTVALDKNGNMYIADTYNHRIQLFCHDLSQEGITIAGITGQSGNKNNQLNMPHDLALDTETLDLYVSDSSNNRVQKFSFISSSSTSIKIIMEQQLILMLTTISFILFY
;
A
#
# COMPACT_ATOMS: atom_id res chain seq x y z
N GLY A 1 -7.21 -11.42 -5.62
CA GLY A 1 -7.75 -10.86 -4.37
C GLY A 1 -8.88 -9.90 -4.71
N LEU A 2 -9.82 -9.75 -3.79
CA LEU A 2 -10.93 -8.81 -3.88
C LEU A 2 -11.15 -8.16 -2.52
N ASP A 3 -11.77 -6.99 -2.52
CA ASP A 3 -12.25 -6.34 -1.31
C ASP A 3 -13.53 -5.53 -1.60
N PHE A 4 -14.39 -5.37 -0.61
CA PHE A 4 -15.71 -4.76 -0.76
C PHE A 4 -15.82 -3.46 0.02
N ASP A 5 -16.16 -2.38 -0.67
CA ASP A 5 -16.50 -1.10 -0.08
C ASP A 5 -17.99 -1.09 0.28
N GLU A 6 -18.29 -1.43 1.53
CA GLU A 6 -19.66 -1.47 2.06
C GLU A 6 -20.38 -0.11 2.02
N ALA A 7 -19.64 1.01 2.03
CA ALA A 7 -20.27 2.33 2.04
C ALA A 7 -20.83 2.71 0.65
N ASN A 8 -20.24 2.17 -0.41
CA ASN A 8 -20.56 2.51 -1.80
C ASN A 8 -21.14 1.35 -2.63
N ASP A 9 -21.27 0.15 -2.04
CA ASP A 9 -21.66 -1.10 -2.70
C ASP A 9 -20.76 -1.44 -3.91
N ASP A 10 -19.46 -1.14 -3.77
CA ASP A 10 -18.46 -1.29 -4.84
C ASP A 10 -17.49 -2.44 -4.51
N LEU A 11 -17.30 -3.37 -5.44
CA LEU A 11 -16.36 -4.48 -5.33
C LEU A 11 -15.06 -4.16 -6.08
N TYR A 12 -13.94 -4.18 -5.38
CA TYR A 12 -12.61 -3.99 -5.96
C TYR A 12 -11.95 -5.35 -6.21
N ILE A 13 -11.41 -5.54 -7.40
CA ILE A 13 -10.80 -6.80 -7.83
C ILE A 13 -9.40 -6.52 -8.37
N SER A 14 -8.42 -7.25 -7.83
CA SER A 14 -7.09 -7.32 -8.41
C SER A 14 -7.08 -8.24 -9.63
N ASN A 15 -6.92 -7.67 -10.82
CA ASN A 15 -6.80 -8.39 -12.07
C ASN A 15 -5.32 -8.78 -12.27
N TYR A 16 -5.00 -10.01 -11.85
CA TYR A 16 -3.64 -10.54 -11.84
C TYR A 16 -2.97 -10.48 -13.21
N ASP A 17 -3.54 -11.15 -14.23
CA ASP A 17 -2.98 -11.14 -15.60
C ASP A 17 -3.21 -9.82 -16.33
N GLY A 18 -4.24 -9.06 -15.94
CA GLY A 18 -4.50 -7.74 -16.52
C GLY A 18 -3.67 -6.60 -15.94
N HIS A 19 -2.82 -6.87 -14.94
CA HIS A 19 -1.93 -5.90 -14.30
C HIS A 19 -2.63 -4.62 -13.81
N SER A 20 -3.85 -4.77 -13.28
CA SER A 20 -4.71 -3.64 -12.93
C SER A 20 -5.65 -3.97 -11.78
N ILE A 21 -6.22 -2.93 -11.17
CA ILE A 21 -7.34 -3.01 -10.24
C ILE A 21 -8.60 -2.52 -10.97
N THR A 22 -9.69 -3.27 -10.80
CA THR A 22 -11.00 -2.91 -11.35
C THR A 22 -12.03 -2.77 -10.23
N LYS A 23 -13.01 -1.90 -10.43
CA LYS A 23 -14.15 -1.71 -9.55
C LYS A 23 -15.43 -2.11 -10.25
N TRP A 24 -16.32 -2.78 -9.53
CA TRP A 24 -17.56 -3.32 -10.05
C TRP A 24 -18.70 -2.93 -9.14
N LYS A 25 -19.79 -2.38 -9.69
CA LYS A 25 -21.04 -2.30 -8.94
C LYS A 25 -21.79 -3.61 -9.02
N ILE A 26 -22.53 -3.92 -7.94
CA ILE A 26 -23.41 -5.07 -7.91
C ILE A 26 -24.41 -4.98 -9.07
N GLY A 27 -24.42 -6.03 -9.91
CA GLY A 27 -25.30 -6.12 -11.08
C GLY A 27 -24.72 -5.57 -12.39
N GLU A 28 -23.56 -4.91 -12.36
CA GLU A 28 -22.86 -4.52 -13.59
C GLU A 28 -22.18 -5.71 -14.27
N THR A 29 -22.10 -5.65 -15.59
CA THR A 29 -21.42 -6.67 -16.43
C THR A 29 -20.05 -6.22 -16.92
N GLN A 30 -19.65 -4.98 -16.59
CA GLN A 30 -18.37 -4.39 -16.95
C GLN A 30 -17.80 -3.66 -15.74
N GLY A 31 -16.54 -3.93 -15.42
CA GLY A 31 -15.83 -3.21 -14.36
C GLY A 31 -15.20 -1.92 -14.87
N ALA A 32 -15.16 -0.91 -14.01
CA ALA A 32 -14.40 0.31 -14.23
C ALA A 32 -12.91 0.08 -13.88
N PHE A 33 -12.02 0.53 -14.75
CA PHE A 33 -10.58 0.55 -14.45
C PHE A 33 -10.28 1.62 -13.39
N ILE A 34 -9.48 1.27 -12.38
CA ILE A 34 -9.13 2.17 -11.27
C ILE A 34 -7.62 2.47 -11.20
N ALA A 35 -6.77 1.44 -11.28
CA ALA A 35 -5.33 1.58 -11.13
C ALA A 35 -4.54 0.54 -11.93
N GLY A 36 -3.29 0.88 -12.27
CA GLY A 36 -2.39 0.04 -13.07
C GLY A 36 -2.31 0.50 -14.53
N THR A 37 -1.81 -0.37 -15.41
CA THR A 37 -1.89 -0.16 -16.86
C THR A 37 -2.41 -1.45 -17.47
N VAL A 38 -3.63 -1.41 -18.02
CA VAL A 38 -4.30 -2.63 -18.49
C VAL A 38 -3.46 -3.35 -19.54
N GLY A 39 -3.12 -4.61 -19.26
CA GLY A 39 -2.36 -5.47 -20.16
C GLY A 39 -0.88 -5.09 -20.32
N GLN A 40 -0.35 -4.18 -19.51
CA GLN A 40 1.07 -3.80 -19.52
C GLN A 40 1.66 -3.95 -18.12
N ASN A 41 2.63 -4.86 -17.99
CA ASN A 41 3.41 -4.96 -16.77
C ASN A 41 4.47 -3.86 -16.71
N GLY A 42 4.89 -3.53 -15.49
CA GLY A 42 5.96 -2.57 -15.25
C GLY A 42 6.12 -2.32 -13.76
N ASN A 43 7.10 -1.49 -13.40
CA ASN A 43 7.46 -1.21 -12.01
C ASN A 43 7.40 0.28 -11.64
N SER A 44 6.89 1.15 -12.53
CA SER A 44 6.65 2.56 -12.19
C SER A 44 5.52 2.69 -11.15
N SER A 45 5.27 3.90 -10.65
CA SER A 45 4.17 4.19 -9.72
C SER A 45 2.79 3.88 -10.31
N THR A 46 2.65 3.89 -11.63
CA THR A 46 1.39 3.62 -12.35
C THR A 46 1.25 2.21 -12.89
N HIS A 47 2.29 1.37 -12.84
CA HIS A 47 2.25 0.00 -13.35
C HIS A 47 2.28 -1.03 -12.23
N PHE A 48 1.73 -2.20 -12.50
CA PHE A 48 1.85 -3.39 -11.66
C PHE A 48 2.50 -4.53 -12.42
N PHE A 49 2.93 -5.56 -11.70
CA PHE A 49 3.36 -6.83 -12.27
C PHE A 49 2.73 -8.00 -11.50
N HIS A 50 1.62 -8.49 -12.07
CA HIS A 50 0.66 -9.42 -11.46
C HIS A 50 0.28 -9.07 -10.02
N PRO A 51 -0.53 -8.00 -9.83
CA PRO A 51 -1.03 -7.68 -8.51
C PRO A 51 -1.96 -8.80 -8.04
N SER A 52 -1.73 -9.30 -6.82
CA SER A 52 -2.41 -10.49 -6.31
C SER A 52 -3.62 -10.14 -5.45
N THR A 53 -3.52 -9.10 -4.62
CA THR A 53 -4.59 -8.66 -3.72
C THR A 53 -4.69 -7.14 -3.67
N VAL A 54 -5.91 -6.66 -3.42
CA VAL A 54 -6.26 -5.29 -3.02
C VAL A 54 -7.00 -5.35 -1.69
N ALA A 55 -6.74 -4.41 -0.78
CA ALA A 55 -7.57 -4.13 0.39
C ALA A 55 -7.81 -2.63 0.53
N LEU A 56 -8.90 -2.27 1.21
CA LEU A 56 -9.40 -0.93 1.35
C LEU A 56 -9.35 -0.50 2.82
N ASP A 57 -8.98 0.76 3.07
CA ASP A 57 -9.28 1.41 4.34
C ASP A 57 -10.68 2.07 4.30
N LYS A 58 -11.11 2.60 5.45
CA LYS A 58 -12.40 3.30 5.58
C LYS A 58 -12.51 4.59 4.75
N ASN A 59 -11.39 5.11 4.26
CA ASN A 59 -11.36 6.29 3.39
C ASN A 59 -11.31 5.90 1.90
N GLY A 60 -11.40 4.61 1.58
CA GLY A 60 -11.33 4.09 0.21
C GLY A 60 -9.91 4.08 -0.37
N ASN A 61 -8.86 4.25 0.45
CA ASN A 61 -7.49 4.10 -0.02
C ASN A 61 -7.19 2.61 -0.27
N MET A 62 -6.50 2.31 -1.37
CA MET A 62 -6.22 0.93 -1.77
C MET A 62 -4.79 0.53 -1.42
N TYR A 63 -4.64 -0.63 -0.80
CA TYR A 63 -3.38 -1.29 -0.49
C TYR A 63 -3.25 -2.50 -1.39
N ILE A 64 -2.21 -2.55 -2.22
CA ILE A 64 -2.09 -3.50 -3.32
C ILE A 64 -0.80 -4.30 -3.16
N ALA A 65 -0.92 -5.63 -3.16
CA ALA A 65 0.22 -6.54 -3.24
C ALA A 65 0.68 -6.66 -4.69
N ASP A 66 1.74 -5.94 -5.06
CA ASP A 66 2.33 -5.95 -6.39
C ASP A 66 3.42 -7.04 -6.48
N THR A 67 2.94 -8.27 -6.66
CA THR A 67 3.66 -9.53 -6.36
C THR A 67 5.05 -9.61 -7.00
N TYR A 68 5.17 -9.46 -8.32
CA TYR A 68 6.46 -9.63 -9.01
C TYR A 68 7.32 -8.37 -8.99
N ASN A 69 6.78 -7.25 -8.51
CA ASN A 69 7.59 -6.08 -8.17
C ASN A 69 8.06 -6.10 -6.71
N HIS A 70 7.68 -7.12 -5.93
CA HIS A 70 8.14 -7.33 -4.56
C HIS A 70 7.86 -6.15 -3.63
N ARG A 71 6.69 -5.53 -3.78
CA ARG A 71 6.29 -4.33 -3.03
C ARG A 71 4.81 -4.33 -2.67
N ILE A 72 4.46 -3.48 -1.71
CA ILE A 72 3.08 -3.05 -1.46
C ILE A 72 2.94 -1.60 -1.92
N GLN A 73 1.90 -1.31 -2.70
CA GLN A 73 1.56 0.03 -3.13
C GLN A 73 0.31 0.55 -2.42
N LEU A 74 0.33 1.82 -2.02
CA LEU A 74 -0.81 2.58 -1.53
C LEU A 74 -1.29 3.54 -2.61
N PHE A 75 -2.59 3.49 -2.93
CA PHE A 75 -3.27 4.45 -3.79
C PHE A 75 -4.29 5.22 -2.97
N CYS A 76 -4.10 6.53 -2.87
CA CYS A 76 -5.03 7.38 -2.15
C CYS A 76 -6.25 7.69 -3.02
N HIS A 77 -7.45 7.46 -2.48
CA HIS A 77 -8.73 7.58 -3.23
C HIS A 77 -8.86 8.91 -3.98
N ASP A 78 -8.45 10.01 -3.33
CA ASP A 78 -8.69 11.38 -3.80
C ASP A 78 -7.49 12.09 -4.44
N LEU A 79 -6.31 11.47 -4.47
CA LEU A 79 -5.05 12.23 -4.63
C LEU A 79 -4.14 11.79 -5.78
N SER A 80 -4.21 10.55 -6.28
CA SER A 80 -3.27 10.12 -7.33
C SER A 80 -3.72 8.90 -8.14
N GLN A 81 -3.44 8.92 -9.45
CA GLN A 81 -3.33 7.70 -10.27
C GLN A 81 -1.98 6.99 -10.10
N GLU A 82 -1.16 7.48 -9.18
CA GLU A 82 0.18 6.98 -8.89
C GLU A 82 0.20 6.32 -7.51
N GLY A 83 0.79 5.14 -7.44
CA GLY A 83 1.01 4.42 -6.20
C GLY A 83 2.22 4.92 -5.43
N ILE A 84 2.11 4.90 -4.11
CA ILE A 84 3.21 5.12 -3.17
C ILE A 84 3.68 3.75 -2.68
N THR A 85 4.95 3.44 -2.86
CA THR A 85 5.52 2.20 -2.28
C THR A 85 5.67 2.38 -0.76
N ILE A 86 4.90 1.60 0.01
CA ILE A 86 4.88 1.67 1.47
C ILE A 86 5.65 0.51 2.15
N ALA A 87 5.91 -0.57 1.41
CA ALA A 87 6.72 -1.70 1.86
C ALA A 87 7.40 -2.40 0.67
N GLY A 88 8.58 -2.99 0.89
CA GLY A 88 9.39 -3.61 -0.15
C GLY A 88 10.30 -2.64 -0.90
N ILE A 89 11.08 -3.17 -1.84
CA ILE A 89 11.94 -2.40 -2.74
C ILE A 89 11.50 -2.74 -4.16
N THR A 90 11.04 -1.73 -4.91
CA THR A 90 10.49 -1.90 -6.25
C THR A 90 11.44 -2.69 -7.17
N GLY A 91 10.99 -3.86 -7.62
CA GLY A 91 11.72 -4.75 -8.53
C GLY A 91 12.88 -5.51 -7.88
N GLN A 92 13.02 -5.49 -6.56
CA GLN A 92 14.08 -6.17 -5.84
C GLN A 92 13.51 -7.02 -4.70
N SER A 93 13.64 -8.34 -4.82
CA SER A 93 13.29 -9.24 -3.73
C SER A 93 14.32 -9.16 -2.59
N GLY A 94 13.86 -9.44 -1.38
CA GLY A 94 14.74 -9.54 -0.23
C GLY A 94 14.04 -10.18 0.96
N ASN A 95 14.81 -10.52 1.99
CA ASN A 95 14.35 -11.23 3.18
C ASN A 95 14.64 -10.49 4.49
N LYS A 96 15.19 -9.27 4.41
CA LYS A 96 15.40 -8.41 5.57
C LYS A 96 14.08 -7.78 6.02
N ASN A 97 14.12 -7.08 7.15
CA ASN A 97 12.98 -6.28 7.59
C ASN A 97 12.62 -5.25 6.52
N ASN A 98 11.32 -5.11 6.25
CA ASN A 98 10.76 -4.22 5.22
C ASN A 98 11.13 -4.56 3.77
N GLN A 99 11.85 -5.66 3.52
CA GLN A 99 12.00 -6.25 2.21
C GLN A 99 10.96 -7.35 2.04
N LEU A 100 10.49 -7.54 0.81
CA LEU A 100 9.49 -8.54 0.47
C LEU A 100 10.02 -9.41 -0.66
N ASN A 101 9.46 -10.60 -0.79
CA ASN A 101 9.72 -11.53 -1.86
C ASN A 101 8.40 -12.21 -2.24
N MET A 102 7.84 -11.75 -3.37
CA MET A 102 6.54 -12.18 -3.88
C MET A 102 5.42 -12.11 -2.83
N PRO A 103 5.11 -10.90 -2.29
CA PRO A 103 3.96 -10.74 -1.42
C PRO A 103 2.68 -11.10 -2.19
N HIS A 104 1.88 -12.02 -1.66
CA HIS A 104 0.74 -12.58 -2.40
C HIS A 104 -0.61 -12.14 -1.85
N ASP A 105 -0.68 -11.82 -0.57
CA ASP A 105 -1.91 -11.45 0.08
C ASP A 105 -1.65 -10.45 1.20
N LEU A 106 -2.69 -9.70 1.55
CA LEU A 106 -2.65 -8.71 2.60
C LEU A 106 -3.96 -8.66 3.37
N ALA A 107 -3.85 -8.33 4.66
CA ALA A 107 -4.99 -8.04 5.53
C ALA A 107 -4.73 -6.71 6.23
N LEU A 108 -5.72 -5.84 6.24
CA LEU A 108 -5.64 -4.51 6.82
C LEU A 108 -6.55 -4.42 8.05
N ASP A 109 -5.99 -4.02 9.17
CA ASP A 109 -6.79 -3.51 10.28
C ASP A 109 -7.17 -2.07 9.94
N THR A 110 -8.43 -1.82 9.62
CA THR A 110 -8.90 -0.51 9.15
C THR A 110 -9.05 0.53 10.25
N GLU A 111 -8.93 0.15 11.53
CA GLU A 111 -8.92 1.07 12.66
C GLU A 111 -7.50 1.58 12.95
N THR A 112 -6.53 0.67 12.96
CA THR A 112 -5.13 0.98 13.30
C THR A 112 -4.27 1.28 12.08
N LEU A 113 -4.74 0.87 10.89
CA LEU A 113 -3.98 0.81 9.63
C LEU A 113 -2.76 -0.11 9.70
N ASP A 114 -2.77 -1.08 10.62
CA ASP A 114 -1.79 -2.16 10.64
C ASP A 114 -2.02 -3.09 9.45
N LEU A 115 -0.98 -3.26 8.62
CA LEU A 115 -1.00 -4.10 7.44
C LEU A 115 -0.23 -5.40 7.70
N TYR A 116 -0.89 -6.54 7.48
CA TYR A 116 -0.29 -7.86 7.57
C TYR A 116 -0.11 -8.41 6.16
N VAL A 117 1.12 -8.75 5.78
CA VAL A 117 1.51 -9.15 4.43
C VAL A 117 2.02 -10.58 4.42
N SER A 118 1.45 -11.43 3.56
CA SER A 118 1.98 -12.77 3.30
C SER A 118 3.18 -12.70 2.34
N ASP A 119 4.37 -12.64 2.93
CA ASP A 119 5.66 -12.58 2.23
C ASP A 119 6.06 -13.98 1.75
N SER A 120 5.34 -14.43 0.72
CA SER A 120 5.13 -15.86 0.43
C SER A 120 6.42 -16.61 0.10
N SER A 121 7.31 -16.04 -0.71
CA SER A 121 8.58 -16.69 -1.06
C SER A 121 9.61 -16.63 0.08
N ASN A 122 9.34 -15.88 1.15
CA ASN A 122 10.11 -15.90 2.39
C ASN A 122 9.47 -16.76 3.49
N ASN A 123 8.33 -17.43 3.23
CA ASN A 123 7.61 -18.28 4.18
C ASN A 123 7.29 -17.58 5.52
N ARG A 124 6.92 -16.30 5.47
CA ARG A 124 6.61 -15.52 6.67
C ARG A 124 5.44 -14.57 6.45
N VAL A 125 4.90 -14.06 7.55
CA VAL A 125 4.02 -12.90 7.57
C VAL A 125 4.79 -11.73 8.17
N GLN A 126 4.70 -10.55 7.55
CA GLN A 126 5.24 -9.31 8.11
C GLN A 126 4.10 -8.36 8.46
N LYS A 127 4.22 -7.70 9.62
CA LYS A 127 3.32 -6.63 10.04
C LYS A 127 4.00 -5.29 9.78
N PHE A 128 3.27 -4.36 9.18
CA PHE A 128 3.69 -2.98 8.95
C PHE A 128 2.70 -2.04 9.64
N SER A 129 3.22 -1.16 10.48
CA SER A 129 2.44 -0.13 11.17
C SER A 129 2.80 1.22 10.58
N PHE A 130 1.80 1.95 10.10
CA PHE A 130 1.98 3.27 9.51
C PHE A 130 1.35 4.30 10.43
N ILE A 131 2.17 5.12 11.11
CA ILE A 131 1.63 6.16 11.97
C ILE A 131 1.05 7.26 11.07
N SER A 132 -0.28 7.43 11.10
CA SER A 132 -0.92 8.62 10.56
C SER A 132 -0.56 9.82 11.45
N SER A 133 0.56 10.48 11.16
CA SER A 133 0.73 11.83 11.68
C SER A 133 -0.28 12.71 10.96
N SER A 134 -1.19 13.31 11.72
CA SER A 134 -2.29 14.20 11.30
C SER A 134 -1.82 15.51 10.62
N SER A 135 -0.80 15.45 9.77
CA SER A 135 -0.26 16.54 8.97
C SER A 135 0.44 15.97 7.74
N THR A 136 -0.33 15.84 6.65
CA THR A 136 0.06 15.93 5.22
C THR A 136 1.42 15.37 4.79
N SER A 137 1.90 14.31 5.40
CA SER A 137 3.07 13.56 4.95
C SER A 137 3.03 12.18 5.60
N ILE A 138 2.82 11.14 4.80
CA ILE A 138 3.05 9.77 5.25
C ILE A 138 4.54 9.66 5.59
N LYS A 139 4.88 9.83 6.87
CA LYS A 139 6.21 9.53 7.39
C LYS A 139 6.21 8.04 7.72
N ILE A 140 6.96 7.27 6.93
CA ILE A 140 7.32 5.89 7.27
C ILE A 140 8.23 5.98 8.51
N ILE A 141 7.66 5.83 9.70
CA ILE A 141 8.45 5.75 10.94
C ILE A 141 8.86 4.29 11.08
N MET A 142 10.10 4.00 10.68
CA MET A 142 10.74 2.74 11.00
C MET A 142 11.08 2.75 12.49
N GLU A 143 10.49 1.84 13.27
CA GLU A 143 10.95 1.59 14.64
C GLU A 143 12.36 0.99 14.63
N GLN A 144 13.40 1.84 14.62
CA GLN A 144 14.70 1.54 15.23
C GLN A 144 15.26 2.81 15.88
N GLN A 145 15.27 2.80 17.21
CA GLN A 145 15.97 3.72 18.14
C GLN A 145 15.63 5.21 18.07
N LEU A 146 14.78 5.65 19.00
CA LEU A 146 14.58 7.04 19.37
C LEU A 146 15.83 7.56 20.12
N ILE A 147 16.83 8.10 19.41
CA ILE A 147 17.84 8.99 20.00
C ILE A 147 17.32 10.42 19.88
N LEU A 148 16.90 10.96 21.02
CA LEU A 148 16.51 12.34 21.21
C LEU A 148 17.72 13.25 20.91
N MET A 149 17.67 14.07 19.87
CA MET A 149 18.51 15.28 19.77
C MET A 149 17.58 16.49 19.62
N LEU A 150 17.13 16.98 20.78
CA LEU A 150 16.68 18.37 20.92
C LEU A 150 17.93 19.24 21.11
N THR A 151 18.31 20.01 20.09
CA THR A 151 19.17 21.17 20.28
C THR A 151 18.48 22.42 19.77
N THR A 152 17.84 23.10 20.73
CA THR A 152 17.83 24.55 20.95
C THR A 152 17.41 25.48 19.80
N ILE A 153 16.20 26.06 19.93
CA ILE A 153 15.90 27.41 19.45
C ILE A 153 15.49 28.27 20.66
N SER A 154 16.35 29.27 20.91
CA SER A 154 16.14 30.62 21.45
C SER A 154 15.51 30.84 22.82
N PHE A 155 16.20 31.62 23.66
CA PHE A 155 15.64 32.90 24.14
C PHE A 155 16.77 33.91 24.40
N ILE A 156 16.72 35.03 23.67
CA ILE A 156 17.24 36.33 24.05
C ILE A 156 16.35 36.87 25.17
N LEU A 157 16.93 37.32 26.29
CA LEU A 157 16.38 38.43 27.08
C LEU A 157 17.44 39.00 28.06
N PHE A 158 17.55 40.32 27.99
CA PHE A 158 18.24 41.32 28.81
C PHE A 158 18.58 40.94 30.26
N TYR A 159 19.81 41.22 30.70
CA TYR A 159 20.22 42.44 31.43
C TYR A 159 21.72 42.68 31.25
#